data_AF-A6TVJ7-F1
#
_entry.id   AF-A6TVJ7-F1
#
_cell.length_a   1.000
_cell.length_b   1.000
_cell.length_c   1.000
_cell.angle_alpha   90.00
_cell.angle_beta   90.00
_cell.angle_gamma   90.00
#
_symmetry.space_group_name_H-M   'P 1'
#
loop_
_entity.id
_entity.type
_entity.pdbx_description
1 polymer ?
#
loop_
_entity_poly.entity_id
_entity_poly.type
_entity_poly.pdbx_seq_one_letter_code
_entity_poly.pdbx_strand_id
1 'polypeptide(L)'
;MASKIKKIVVGTVIASTVLTTSILSVSAASMVHTVVSGDTLWKISQRYNVTLEEVYQANLGYRAQSMLMVGARVSVPEKAPSQAHTVQKGDTPWTISNQFGVNLNELLQVNGLRAGDEIYPGQRITIPKGQTATMPVPPTRGTQVKRTTRTHTVASGDNTWSLSIKYGIPFAELLKVNGMTENSTLRIGQKITIPVYHIPVKSTPGSQYGELLDWWTEAQYVVPIGATFKMTDYYTGKSWMMKRTIGANHADSEPVTAADAAIMKQVWGGSYSWSTRPMIVEINGRRIAASASSMPHDIQYIKNNSFNGHMDVYFHNSTRHKDGKPDLNHQRNVIITAGKS
;
A
#
# COMPACT_ATOMS: atom_id res chain seq x y z
N MET A 1 -65.21 34.12 -29.60
CA MET A 1 -63.87 34.24 -30.22
C MET A 1 -62.81 34.15 -29.13
N ALA A 2 -61.66 33.57 -29.46
CA ALA A 2 -60.68 32.93 -28.57
C ALA A 2 -60.10 33.78 -27.42
N SER A 3 -60.03 33.19 -26.23
CA SER A 3 -59.11 33.58 -25.14
C SER A 3 -57.96 32.58 -25.08
N LYS A 4 -56.73 33.07 -25.31
CA LYS A 4 -55.49 32.28 -25.40
C LYS A 4 -54.93 32.03 -24.00
N ILE A 5 -55.00 30.79 -23.53
CA ILE A 5 -54.22 30.34 -22.37
C ILE A 5 -52.92 29.72 -22.89
N LYS A 6 -51.80 30.44 -22.73
CA LYS A 6 -50.45 29.89 -22.90
C LYS A 6 -50.10 29.06 -21.65
N LYS A 7 -50.10 27.73 -21.77
CA LYS A 7 -49.51 26.83 -20.77
C LYS A 7 -47.99 26.82 -20.96
N ILE A 8 -47.25 27.29 -19.97
CA ILE A 8 -45.79 27.14 -19.89
C ILE A 8 -45.53 25.73 -19.35
N VAL A 9 -45.02 24.84 -20.18
CA VAL A 9 -44.48 23.55 -19.75
C VAL A 9 -43.01 23.76 -19.42
N VAL A 10 -42.68 23.77 -18.13
CA VAL A 10 -41.28 23.69 -17.66
C VAL A 10 -40.87 22.22 -17.76
N GLY A 11 -40.14 21.89 -18.82
CA GLY A 11 -39.54 20.56 -18.99
C GLY A 11 -38.27 20.44 -18.16
N THR A 12 -38.29 19.60 -17.13
CA THR A 12 -37.11 19.22 -16.36
C THR A 12 -36.23 18.30 -17.21
N VAL A 13 -35.05 18.76 -17.63
CA VAL A 13 -34.05 17.90 -18.28
C VAL A 13 -33.31 17.13 -17.18
N ILE A 14 -33.67 15.86 -16.98
CA ILE A 14 -32.83 14.92 -16.23
C ILE A 14 -31.78 14.39 -17.21
N ALA A 15 -30.57 14.97 -17.16
CA ALA A 15 -29.43 14.43 -17.89
C ALA A 15 -28.93 13.18 -17.15
N SER A 16 -29.43 12.01 -17.52
CA SER A 16 -28.85 10.73 -17.11
C SER A 16 -27.59 10.46 -17.94
N THR A 17 -26.42 10.79 -17.40
CA THR A 17 -25.14 10.35 -17.98
C THR A 17 -25.00 8.84 -17.81
N VAL A 18 -25.23 8.10 -18.91
CA VAL A 18 -24.84 6.70 -19.02
C VAL A 18 -23.32 6.66 -19.21
N LEU A 19 -22.57 6.32 -18.16
CA LEU A 19 -21.16 5.94 -18.31
C LEU A 19 -21.11 4.54 -18.94
N THR A 20 -20.86 4.46 -20.24
CA THR A 20 -20.46 3.22 -20.90
C THR A 20 -19.01 2.91 -20.54
N THR A 21 -18.78 2.12 -19.50
CA THR A 21 -17.46 1.55 -19.24
C THR A 21 -17.13 0.54 -20.34
N SER A 22 -16.28 0.93 -21.28
CA SER A 22 -15.70 -0.01 -22.24
C SER A 22 -14.67 -0.84 -21.49
N ILE A 23 -14.98 -2.11 -21.25
CA ILE A 23 -14.02 -3.07 -20.71
C ILE A 23 -13.12 -3.48 -21.87
N LEU A 24 -11.90 -2.95 -21.93
CA LEU A 24 -10.89 -3.49 -22.83
C LEU A 24 -10.44 -4.83 -22.25
N SER A 25 -10.90 -5.93 -22.84
CA SER A 25 -10.34 -7.26 -22.61
C SER A 25 -8.93 -7.30 -23.20
N VAL A 26 -7.91 -7.13 -22.36
CA VAL A 26 -6.53 -7.38 -22.76
C VAL A 26 -6.35 -8.90 -22.84
N SER A 27 -6.41 -9.45 -24.05
CA SER A 27 -6.10 -10.86 -24.28
C SER A 27 -4.59 -11.06 -24.14
N ALA A 28 -4.16 -11.94 -23.23
CA ALA A 28 -2.86 -12.59 -23.40
C ALA A 28 -2.83 -13.24 -24.79
N ALA A 29 -1.69 -13.20 -25.47
CA ALA A 29 -1.54 -13.88 -26.77
C ALA A 29 -1.85 -15.37 -26.55
N SER A 30 -2.93 -15.83 -27.18
CA SER A 30 -3.34 -17.23 -27.15
C SER A 30 -3.51 -17.70 -28.58
N MET A 31 -2.95 -18.87 -28.87
CA MET A 31 -3.19 -19.53 -30.13
C MET A 31 -4.44 -20.42 -30.01
N VAL A 32 -5.19 -20.56 -31.09
CA VAL A 32 -6.37 -21.44 -31.07
C VAL A 32 -6.01 -22.80 -31.66
N HIS A 33 -6.09 -23.83 -30.82
CA HIS A 33 -6.03 -25.22 -31.25
C HIS A 33 -7.44 -25.70 -31.62
N THR A 34 -7.58 -26.29 -32.81
CA THR A 34 -8.84 -26.95 -33.22
C THR A 34 -8.73 -28.44 -32.88
N VAL A 35 -9.61 -28.90 -31.99
CA VAL A 35 -9.62 -30.26 -31.46
C VAL A 35 -9.84 -31.27 -32.58
N VAL A 36 -8.98 -32.30 -32.64
CA VAL A 36 -9.14 -33.47 -33.51
C VAL A 36 -9.44 -34.72 -32.67
N SER A 37 -9.80 -35.82 -33.35
CA SER A 37 -10.11 -37.08 -32.67
C SER A 37 -8.92 -37.56 -31.82
N GLY A 38 -9.17 -37.85 -30.54
CA GLY A 38 -8.16 -38.35 -29.60
C GLY A 38 -7.38 -37.29 -28.84
N ASP A 39 -7.64 -36.00 -29.06
CA ASP A 39 -7.11 -34.91 -28.24
C ASP A 39 -7.72 -34.91 -26.83
N THR A 40 -6.89 -34.52 -25.86
CA THR A 40 -7.31 -34.15 -24.50
C THR A 40 -6.63 -32.84 -24.15
N LEU A 41 -7.17 -32.07 -23.19
CA LEU A 41 -6.50 -30.83 -22.74
C LEU A 41 -5.08 -31.10 -22.22
N TRP A 42 -4.84 -32.29 -21.65
CA TRP A 42 -3.50 -32.74 -21.26
C TRP A 42 -2.59 -32.98 -22.48
N LYS A 43 -3.03 -33.69 -23.52
CA LYS A 43 -2.22 -33.88 -24.74
C LYS A 43 -1.94 -32.56 -25.46
N ILE A 44 -2.93 -31.66 -25.45
CA ILE A 44 -2.81 -30.31 -26.00
C ILE A 44 -1.77 -29.52 -25.19
N SER A 45 -1.80 -29.55 -23.85
CA SER A 45 -0.82 -28.84 -23.03
C SER A 45 0.61 -29.34 -23.27
N GLN A 46 0.79 -30.66 -23.38
CA GLN A 46 2.08 -31.25 -23.72
C GLN A 46 2.55 -30.83 -25.12
N ARG A 47 1.67 -30.87 -26.13
CA ARG A 47 1.97 -30.49 -27.51
C ARG A 47 2.48 -29.05 -27.62
N TYR A 48 1.91 -28.14 -26.84
CA TYR A 48 2.23 -26.71 -26.87
C TYR A 48 3.20 -26.27 -25.77
N ASN A 49 3.77 -27.22 -25.01
CA ASN A 49 4.75 -26.97 -23.95
C ASN A 49 4.28 -25.94 -22.90
N VAL A 50 3.01 -26.04 -22.52
CA VAL A 50 2.35 -25.27 -21.46
C VAL A 50 1.81 -26.20 -20.39
N THR A 51 1.56 -25.68 -19.20
CA THR A 51 0.97 -26.47 -18.12
C THR A 51 -0.52 -26.74 -18.40
N LEU A 52 -1.02 -27.87 -17.89
CA LEU A 52 -2.45 -28.17 -17.98
C LEU A 52 -3.31 -27.10 -17.28
N GLU A 53 -2.82 -26.51 -16.19
CA GLU A 53 -3.52 -25.46 -15.46
C GLU A 53 -3.65 -24.17 -16.27
N GLU A 54 -2.60 -23.76 -16.99
CA GLU A 54 -2.67 -22.62 -17.93
C GLU A 54 -3.71 -22.84 -19.02
N VAL A 55 -3.80 -24.05 -19.56
CA VAL A 55 -4.84 -24.42 -20.53
C VAL A 55 -6.24 -24.38 -19.88
N TYR A 56 -6.40 -24.81 -18.62
CA TYR A 56 -7.69 -24.69 -17.93
C TYR A 56 -8.12 -23.24 -17.68
N GLN A 57 -7.20 -22.37 -17.27
CA GLN A 57 -7.49 -20.96 -16.99
C GLN A 57 -7.91 -20.21 -18.27
N ALA A 58 -7.30 -20.55 -19.41
CA ALA A 58 -7.68 -19.97 -20.71
C ALA A 58 -9.02 -20.50 -21.24
N ASN A 59 -9.56 -21.59 -20.68
CA ASN A 59 -10.70 -22.33 -21.20
C ASN A 59 -11.70 -22.67 -20.09
N LEU A 60 -12.13 -21.67 -19.32
CA LEU A 60 -12.96 -21.83 -18.12
C LEU A 60 -14.22 -22.70 -18.34
N GLY A 61 -14.80 -22.70 -19.54
CA GLY A 61 -15.97 -23.52 -19.90
C GLY A 61 -15.72 -25.03 -19.92
N TYR A 62 -14.47 -25.48 -20.04
CA TYR A 62 -14.13 -26.91 -20.11
C TYR A 62 -13.80 -27.52 -18.74
N ARG A 63 -13.71 -26.71 -17.68
CA ARG A 63 -13.50 -27.21 -16.30
C ARG A 63 -14.64 -28.08 -15.79
N ALA A 64 -15.83 -27.95 -16.39
CA ALA A 64 -17.04 -28.69 -16.01
C ALA A 64 -17.35 -29.90 -16.93
N GLN A 65 -16.57 -30.13 -17.99
CA GLN A 65 -16.86 -31.17 -19.00
C GLN A 65 -15.60 -31.97 -19.35
N SER A 66 -15.66 -33.29 -19.20
CA SER A 66 -14.53 -34.20 -19.39
C SER A 66 -14.21 -34.55 -20.85
N MET A 67 -15.02 -34.13 -21.82
CA MET A 67 -14.90 -34.52 -23.23
C MET A 67 -14.75 -33.31 -24.16
N LEU A 68 -13.70 -33.31 -25.00
CA LEU A 68 -13.52 -32.33 -26.07
C LEU A 68 -14.23 -32.82 -27.34
N MET A 69 -15.08 -31.98 -27.93
CA MET A 69 -15.73 -32.29 -29.21
C MET A 69 -14.76 -32.02 -30.37
N VAL A 70 -14.69 -32.92 -31.35
CA VAL A 70 -13.93 -32.68 -32.58
C VAL A 70 -14.45 -31.42 -33.27
N GLY A 71 -13.53 -30.54 -33.68
CA GLY A 71 -13.84 -29.22 -34.24
C GLY A 71 -14.00 -28.11 -33.20
N ALA A 72 -14.00 -28.44 -31.90
CA ALA A 72 -14.01 -27.42 -30.85
C ALA A 72 -12.71 -26.61 -30.84
N ARG A 73 -12.81 -25.36 -30.38
CA ARG A 73 -11.68 -24.43 -30.29
C ARG A 73 -11.22 -24.34 -28.84
N VAL A 74 -9.94 -24.63 -28.61
CA VAL A 74 -9.26 -24.52 -27.32
C VAL A 74 -8.24 -23.40 -27.42
N SER A 75 -8.33 -22.39 -26.55
CA SER A 75 -7.33 -21.33 -26.45
C SER A 75 -6.12 -21.85 -25.70
N VAL A 76 -4.98 -21.97 -26.36
CA VAL A 76 -3.73 -22.38 -25.74
C VAL A 76 -2.88 -21.13 -25.51
N PRO A 77 -2.51 -20.81 -24.27
CA PRO A 77 -1.60 -19.70 -24.00
C PRO A 77 -0.28 -19.91 -24.76
N GLU A 78 0.26 -18.87 -25.39
CA GLU A 78 1.61 -18.97 -25.93
C GLU A 78 2.62 -18.94 -24.78
N LYS A 79 3.61 -19.85 -24.82
CA LYS A 79 4.70 -19.84 -23.84
C LYS A 79 5.48 -18.54 -24.00
N ALA A 80 5.41 -17.67 -22.99
CA ALA A 80 6.16 -16.42 -23.01
C ALA A 80 7.66 -16.73 -23.23
N PRO A 81 8.36 -15.95 -24.08
CA PRO A 81 9.81 -16.04 -24.16
C PRO A 81 10.42 -15.95 -22.75
N SER A 82 11.59 -16.54 -22.50
CA SER A 82 12.27 -16.41 -21.21
C SER A 82 13.78 -16.33 -21.36
N GLN A 83 14.47 -15.75 -20.38
CA GLN A 83 15.92 -15.66 -20.30
C GLN A 83 16.41 -16.31 -19.02
N ALA A 84 17.51 -17.06 -19.06
CA ALA A 84 18.15 -17.56 -17.84
C ALA A 84 19.06 -16.48 -17.21
N HIS A 85 19.01 -16.36 -15.88
CA HIS A 85 19.92 -15.58 -15.04
C HIS A 85 20.61 -16.52 -14.05
N THR A 86 21.92 -16.35 -13.84
CA THR A 86 22.66 -17.08 -12.80
C THR A 86 22.81 -16.16 -11.59
N VAL A 87 22.26 -16.60 -10.46
CA VAL A 87 22.25 -15.86 -9.19
C VAL A 87 23.67 -15.52 -8.76
N GLN A 88 23.92 -14.25 -8.48
CA GLN A 88 25.18 -13.73 -7.99
C GLN A 88 25.15 -13.49 -6.47
N LYS A 89 26.31 -13.23 -5.86
CA LYS A 89 26.36 -12.88 -4.43
C LYS A 89 25.60 -11.57 -4.19
N GLY A 90 24.54 -11.64 -3.38
CA GLY A 90 23.68 -10.49 -3.07
C GLY A 90 22.40 -10.41 -3.90
N ASP A 91 22.21 -11.33 -4.86
CA ASP A 91 20.95 -11.44 -5.57
C ASP A 91 19.83 -11.97 -4.66
N THR A 92 18.65 -11.40 -4.84
CA THR A 92 17.38 -11.95 -4.34
C THR A 92 16.40 -12.03 -5.52
N PRO A 93 15.29 -12.80 -5.42
CA PRO A 93 14.27 -12.78 -6.47
C PRO A 93 13.79 -11.36 -6.78
N TRP A 94 13.78 -10.49 -5.76
CA TRP A 94 13.47 -9.08 -5.93
C TRP A 94 14.50 -8.32 -6.77
N THR A 95 15.79 -8.35 -6.39
CA THR A 95 16.81 -7.60 -7.12
C THR A 95 16.87 -8.04 -8.58
N ILE A 96 16.70 -9.33 -8.83
CA ILE A 96 16.60 -9.92 -10.16
C ILE A 96 15.35 -9.41 -10.89
N SER A 97 14.15 -9.50 -10.30
CA SER A 97 12.93 -9.01 -10.95
C SER A 97 13.00 -7.54 -11.36
N ASN A 98 13.58 -6.69 -10.50
CA ASN A 98 13.80 -5.27 -10.76
C ASN A 98 14.84 -5.04 -11.86
N GLN A 99 15.96 -5.76 -11.81
CA GLN A 99 17.02 -5.66 -12.81
C GLN A 99 16.50 -5.97 -14.22
N PHE A 100 15.61 -6.96 -14.34
CA PHE A 100 15.05 -7.39 -15.62
C PHE A 100 13.69 -6.76 -15.96
N GLY A 101 13.13 -5.94 -15.07
CA GLY A 101 11.86 -5.24 -15.29
C GLY A 101 10.65 -6.18 -15.38
N VAL A 102 10.65 -7.29 -14.64
CA VAL A 102 9.59 -8.31 -14.66
C VAL A 102 8.78 -8.31 -13.38
N ASN A 103 7.57 -8.86 -13.40
CA ASN A 103 6.77 -9.03 -12.20
C ASN A 103 7.41 -10.07 -11.26
N LEU A 104 7.58 -9.72 -9.98
CA LEU A 104 8.16 -10.63 -8.98
C LEU A 104 7.34 -11.91 -8.80
N ASN A 105 6.01 -11.83 -8.71
CA ASN A 105 5.18 -13.02 -8.50
C ASN A 105 5.26 -13.96 -9.69
N GLU A 106 5.33 -13.42 -10.91
CA GLU A 106 5.55 -14.19 -12.13
C GLU A 106 6.94 -14.83 -12.13
N LEU A 107 7.98 -14.07 -11.75
CA LEU A 107 9.34 -14.59 -11.59
C LEU A 107 9.38 -15.73 -10.56
N LEU A 108 8.75 -15.57 -9.39
CA LEU A 108 8.68 -16.59 -8.36
C LEU A 108 7.95 -17.84 -8.86
N GLN A 109 6.77 -17.66 -9.47
CA GLN A 109 5.94 -18.74 -9.98
C GLN A 109 6.64 -19.56 -11.08
N VAL A 110 7.26 -18.89 -12.05
CA VAL A 110 8.03 -19.54 -13.14
C VAL A 110 9.20 -20.36 -12.60
N ASN A 111 9.73 -19.99 -11.43
CA ASN A 111 10.84 -20.69 -10.78
C ASN A 111 10.40 -21.65 -9.67
N GLY A 112 9.09 -21.84 -9.47
CA GLY A 112 8.58 -22.69 -8.39
C GLY A 112 8.91 -22.18 -6.99
N LEU A 113 9.24 -20.91 -6.85
CA LEU A 113 9.58 -20.24 -5.60
C LEU A 113 8.32 -19.63 -4.97
N ARG A 114 8.30 -19.56 -3.64
CA ARG A 114 7.33 -18.82 -2.85
C ARG A 114 7.91 -17.50 -2.38
N ALA A 115 7.03 -16.59 -1.98
CA ALA A 115 7.45 -15.35 -1.33
C ALA A 115 8.20 -15.66 -0.03
N GLY A 116 9.46 -15.22 0.05
CA GLY A 116 10.36 -15.49 1.18
C GLY A 116 11.31 -16.66 1.00
N ASP A 117 11.21 -17.42 -0.10
CA ASP A 117 12.21 -18.44 -0.42
C ASP A 117 13.55 -17.78 -0.75
N GLU A 118 14.63 -18.36 -0.21
CA GLU A 118 16.00 -17.94 -0.49
C GLU A 118 16.48 -18.48 -1.84
N ILE A 119 17.37 -17.74 -2.48
CA ILE A 119 18.13 -18.18 -3.65
C ILE A 119 19.62 -18.09 -3.33
N TYR A 120 20.42 -18.98 -3.93
CA TYR A 120 21.83 -19.10 -3.60
C TYR A 120 22.73 -18.76 -4.80
N PRO A 121 23.90 -18.13 -4.59
CA PRO A 121 24.84 -17.85 -5.67
C PRO A 121 25.16 -19.12 -6.48
N GLY A 122 25.08 -19.00 -7.80
CA GLY A 122 25.24 -20.11 -8.74
C GLY A 122 23.94 -20.80 -9.17
N GLN A 123 22.82 -20.55 -8.47
CA GLN A 123 21.50 -21.05 -8.87
C GLN A 123 21.06 -20.42 -10.21
N ARG A 124 20.39 -21.18 -11.07
CA ARG A 124 19.77 -20.65 -12.29
C ARG A 124 18.32 -20.28 -12.04
N ILE A 125 17.96 -19.06 -12.43
CA ILE A 125 16.61 -18.49 -12.35
C ILE A 125 16.13 -18.15 -13.77
N THR A 126 14.91 -18.54 -14.10
CA THR A 126 14.23 -18.25 -15.37
C THR A 126 13.50 -16.93 -15.27
N ILE A 127 13.92 -15.95 -16.06
CA ILE A 127 13.32 -14.62 -16.19
C ILE A 127 12.24 -14.67 -17.28
N PRO A 128 10.96 -14.44 -16.98
CA PRO A 128 9.93 -14.33 -18.01
C PRO A 128 10.20 -13.11 -18.90
N LYS A 129 10.27 -13.30 -20.22
CA LYS A 129 10.37 -12.25 -21.24
C LYS A 129 9.06 -12.22 -22.03
N GLY A 130 8.08 -11.45 -21.59
CA GLY A 130 6.82 -11.41 -22.34
C GLY A 130 5.80 -10.39 -21.91
N GLN A 131 5.98 -9.72 -20.78
CA GLN A 131 5.08 -8.66 -20.35
C GLN A 131 5.91 -7.57 -19.68
N THR A 132 6.24 -6.54 -20.45
CA THR A 132 6.33 -5.21 -19.83
C THR A 132 4.98 -5.00 -19.15
N ALA A 133 5.00 -4.65 -17.86
CA ALA A 133 3.80 -4.44 -17.08
C ALA A 133 2.95 -3.32 -17.71
N THR A 134 2.08 -3.64 -18.68
CA THR A 134 0.95 -2.79 -19.03
C THR A 134 -0.13 -3.07 -18.00
N MET A 135 0.10 -2.61 -16.77
CA MET A 135 -1.03 -2.32 -15.90
C MET A 135 -1.87 -1.24 -16.59
N PRO A 136 -3.21 -1.28 -16.49
CA PRO A 136 -4.00 -0.08 -16.65
C PRO A 136 -3.45 0.90 -15.61
N VAL A 137 -2.69 1.88 -16.07
CA VAL A 137 -2.22 3.00 -15.23
C VAL A 137 -3.48 3.69 -14.74
N PRO A 138 -3.82 3.63 -13.43
CA PRO A 138 -4.75 4.59 -12.87
C PRO A 138 -4.12 5.97 -13.13
N PRO A 139 -4.90 6.99 -13.52
CA PRO A 139 -4.37 8.26 -14.00
C PRO A 139 -3.24 8.73 -13.08
N THR A 140 -2.09 9.03 -13.68
CA THR A 140 -0.83 9.39 -13.02
C THR A 140 -1.09 10.37 -11.88
N ARG A 141 -1.24 9.83 -10.66
CA ARG A 141 -1.34 10.63 -9.45
C ARG A 141 0.09 11.07 -9.15
N GLY A 142 0.34 12.37 -9.22
CA GLY A 142 1.68 12.96 -9.32
C GLY A 142 2.73 12.25 -8.46
N THR A 143 3.87 11.92 -9.05
CA THR A 143 4.91 11.09 -8.40
C THR A 143 5.74 11.85 -7.37
N GLN A 144 5.50 13.15 -7.18
CA GLN A 144 6.32 14.01 -6.34
C GLN A 144 5.52 14.66 -5.21
N VAL A 145 6.14 14.67 -4.02
CA VAL A 145 5.67 15.44 -2.88
C VAL A 145 5.66 16.92 -3.26
N LYS A 146 4.48 17.55 -3.23
CA LYS A 146 4.34 18.99 -3.47
C LYS A 146 4.29 19.73 -2.14
N ARG A 147 5.18 20.70 -1.96
CA ARG A 147 5.19 21.60 -0.81
C ARG A 147 4.64 22.96 -1.21
N THR A 148 3.69 23.46 -0.43
CA THR A 148 3.21 24.85 -0.51
C THR A 148 3.31 25.50 0.86
N THR A 149 2.95 26.77 0.97
CA THR A 149 2.92 27.49 2.24
C THR A 149 1.58 28.18 2.43
N ARG A 150 1.19 28.33 3.69
CA ARG A 150 0.05 29.12 4.14
C ARG A 150 0.51 30.09 5.22
N THR A 151 -0.05 31.30 5.24
CA THR A 151 0.16 32.23 6.35
C THR A 151 -0.88 31.98 7.44
N HIS A 152 -0.44 31.84 8.68
CA HIS A 152 -1.27 31.88 9.87
C HIS A 152 -1.04 33.20 10.61
N THR A 153 -2.11 33.86 11.03
CA THR A 153 -2.02 35.05 11.90
C THR A 153 -2.27 34.59 13.32
N VAL A 154 -1.28 34.77 14.20
CA VAL A 154 -1.32 34.34 15.59
C VAL A 154 -2.50 34.98 16.30
N ALA A 155 -3.34 34.14 16.90
CA ALA A 155 -4.48 34.52 17.73
C ALA A 155 -4.18 34.30 19.22
N SER A 156 -5.06 34.79 20.09
CA SER A 156 -4.97 34.54 21.53
C SER A 156 -5.02 33.03 21.81
N GLY A 157 -4.12 32.54 22.66
CA GLY A 157 -4.01 31.13 23.03
C GLY A 157 -3.14 30.28 22.10
N ASP A 158 -2.72 30.81 20.96
CA ASP A 158 -1.80 30.10 20.08
C ASP A 158 -0.40 29.96 20.70
N ASN A 159 0.17 28.77 20.58
CA ASN A 159 1.59 28.51 20.78
C ASN A 159 2.11 27.60 19.66
N THR A 160 3.42 27.61 19.42
CA THR A 160 4.06 26.87 18.31
C THR A 160 3.76 25.37 18.35
N TRP A 161 3.67 24.75 19.53
CA TRP A 161 3.28 23.35 19.69
C TRP A 161 1.83 23.08 19.27
N SER A 162 0.88 23.85 19.80
CA SER A 162 -0.54 23.73 19.44
C SER A 162 -0.79 23.96 17.95
N LEU A 163 -0.03 24.87 17.34
CA LEU A 163 -0.11 25.16 15.91
C LEU A 163 0.51 24.05 15.06
N SER A 164 1.61 23.43 15.50
CA SER A 164 2.21 22.31 14.77
C SER A 164 1.26 21.10 14.74
N ILE A 165 0.58 20.82 15.85
CA ILE A 165 -0.48 19.79 15.90
C ILE A 165 -1.66 20.18 15.01
N LYS A 166 -2.17 21.41 15.15
CA LYS A 166 -3.33 21.90 14.37
C LYS A 166 -3.13 21.78 12.87
N TYR A 167 -1.92 22.07 12.39
CA TYR A 167 -1.58 22.02 10.97
C TYR A 167 -0.95 20.70 10.52
N GLY A 168 -0.74 19.77 11.45
CA GLY A 168 -0.19 18.45 11.14
C GLY A 168 1.24 18.50 10.61
N ILE A 169 2.09 19.35 11.18
CA ILE A 169 3.49 19.50 10.79
C ILE A 169 4.42 19.24 11.98
N PRO A 170 5.66 18.78 11.75
CA PRO A 170 6.64 18.62 12.82
C PRO A 170 6.95 19.94 13.50
N PHE A 171 7.00 19.93 14.83
CA PHE A 171 7.30 21.12 15.65
C PHE A 171 8.62 21.78 15.24
N ALA A 172 9.68 20.99 15.09
CA ALA A 172 10.99 21.48 14.64
C ALA A 172 10.93 22.12 13.23
N GLU A 173 10.06 21.62 12.34
CA GLU A 173 9.91 22.22 11.01
C GLU A 173 9.20 23.58 11.09
N LEU A 174 8.13 23.69 11.89
CA LEU A 174 7.43 24.96 12.08
C LEU A 174 8.39 26.04 12.59
N LEU A 175 9.23 25.71 13.57
CA LEU A 175 10.23 26.63 14.11
C LEU A 175 11.25 27.03 13.02
N LYS A 176 11.83 26.05 12.33
CA LYS A 176 12.84 26.27 11.29
C LYS A 176 12.36 27.19 10.17
N VAL A 177 11.14 26.96 9.65
CA VAL A 177 10.57 27.76 8.55
C VAL A 177 10.37 29.23 8.94
N ASN A 178 10.21 29.50 10.24
CA ASN A 178 9.97 30.85 10.76
C ASN A 178 11.20 31.46 11.43
N GLY A 179 12.38 30.82 11.34
CA GLY A 179 13.59 31.30 12.01
C GLY A 179 13.46 31.35 13.54
N MET A 180 12.61 30.50 14.10
CA MET A 180 12.30 30.45 15.53
C MET A 180 13.09 29.35 16.23
N THR A 181 13.19 29.48 17.55
CA THR A 181 13.68 28.45 18.48
C THR A 181 12.56 28.06 19.45
N GLU A 182 12.78 27.04 20.26
CA GLU A 182 11.82 26.60 21.28
C GLU A 182 11.50 27.68 22.32
N ASN A 183 12.43 28.63 22.52
CA ASN A 183 12.28 29.76 23.44
C ASN A 183 11.59 30.98 22.79
N SER A 184 11.24 30.91 21.51
CA SER A 184 10.60 32.02 20.81
C SER A 184 9.15 32.19 21.26
N THR A 185 8.76 33.42 21.57
CA THR A 185 7.37 33.76 21.94
C THR A 185 6.59 34.27 20.73
N LEU A 186 5.34 33.81 20.60
CA LEU A 186 4.43 34.32 19.59
C LEU A 186 3.75 35.60 20.06
N ARG A 187 3.60 36.58 19.16
CA ARG A 187 2.83 37.81 19.42
C ARG A 187 1.50 37.74 18.70
N ILE A 188 0.41 38.11 19.36
CA ILE A 188 -0.91 38.23 18.71
C ILE A 188 -0.79 39.15 17.48
N GLY A 189 -1.34 38.73 16.35
CA GLY A 189 -1.23 39.43 15.07
C GLY A 189 0.04 39.11 14.27
N GLN A 190 1.03 38.42 14.86
CA GLN A 190 2.21 37.96 14.14
C GLN A 190 1.81 37.01 13.01
N LYS A 191 2.37 37.21 11.82
CA LYS A 191 2.20 36.30 10.69
C LYS A 191 3.32 35.26 10.72
N ILE A 192 2.95 33.99 10.73
CA ILE A 192 3.89 32.87 10.62
C ILE A 192 3.57 32.04 9.37
N THR A 193 4.60 31.45 8.80
CA THR A 193 4.54 30.58 7.63
C THR A 193 4.36 29.14 8.06
N ILE A 194 3.30 28.51 7.53
CA ILE A 194 2.95 27.11 7.75
C ILE A 194 3.28 26.34 6.47
N PRO A 195 4.25 25.39 6.48
CA PRO A 195 4.45 24.49 5.36
C PRO A 195 3.25 23.55 5.21
N VAL A 196 2.86 23.25 3.98
CA VAL A 196 1.77 22.32 3.65
C VAL A 196 2.29 21.29 2.67
N TYR A 197 2.28 20.02 3.08
CA TYR A 197 2.73 18.90 2.25
C TYR A 197 1.54 18.19 1.62
N HIS A 198 1.57 18.07 0.30
CA HIS A 198 0.64 17.25 -0.47
C HIS A 198 1.36 15.97 -0.87
N ILE A 199 1.21 14.94 -0.04
CA ILE A 199 1.81 13.64 -0.27
C ILE A 199 0.93 12.88 -1.27
N PRO A 200 1.45 12.55 -2.46
CA PRO A 200 0.66 11.80 -3.43
C PRO A 200 0.34 10.41 -2.91
N VAL A 201 -0.78 9.86 -3.39
CA VAL A 201 -1.13 8.45 -3.13
C VAL A 201 -0.29 7.59 -4.08
N LYS A 202 0.47 6.66 -3.52
CA LYS A 202 1.31 5.71 -4.28
C LYS A 202 0.50 4.48 -4.67
N SER A 203 0.85 3.88 -5.80
CA SER A 203 0.32 2.59 -6.20
C SER A 203 0.80 1.48 -5.27
N THR A 204 -0.06 0.51 -4.99
CA THR A 204 0.28 -0.72 -4.28
C THR A 204 0.13 -1.92 -5.22
N PRO A 205 0.85 -3.04 -4.99
CA PRO A 205 0.74 -4.24 -5.83
C PRO A 205 -0.62 -4.95 -5.75
N GLY A 206 -1.47 -4.57 -4.80
CA GLY A 206 -2.72 -5.26 -4.48
C GLY A 206 -3.41 -4.62 -3.29
N SER A 207 -4.68 -4.95 -3.11
CA SER A 207 -5.52 -4.36 -2.06
C SER A 207 -5.05 -4.74 -0.66
N GLN A 208 -4.37 -5.87 -0.47
CA GLN A 208 -3.81 -6.27 0.82
C GLN A 208 -2.61 -5.43 1.29
N TYR A 209 -1.95 -4.69 0.39
CA TYR A 209 -0.74 -3.93 0.70
C TYR A 209 -1.02 -2.46 1.01
N GLY A 210 -0.04 -1.82 1.65
CA GLY A 210 -0.02 -0.39 1.93
C GLY A 210 1.00 0.35 1.08
N GLU A 211 0.80 1.66 0.97
CA GLU A 211 1.74 2.59 0.34
C GLU A 211 3.07 2.58 1.08
N LEU A 212 4.18 2.39 0.36
CA LEU A 212 5.52 2.57 0.94
C LEU A 212 5.85 4.06 1.02
N LEU A 213 5.58 4.66 2.17
CA LEU A 213 5.86 6.06 2.45
C LEU A 213 7.12 6.20 3.33
N ASP A 214 8.04 7.04 2.90
CA ASP A 214 9.22 7.42 3.66
C ASP A 214 8.82 8.29 4.87
N TRP A 215 9.34 7.98 6.05
CA TRP A 215 8.99 8.65 7.29
C TRP A 215 9.28 10.14 7.25
N TRP A 216 10.46 10.51 6.76
CA TRP A 216 10.99 11.87 6.84
C TRP A 216 10.36 12.81 5.82
N THR A 217 9.92 12.29 4.69
CA THR A 217 9.42 13.10 3.58
C THR A 217 7.91 12.95 3.33
N GLU A 218 7.28 11.90 3.87
CA GLU A 218 5.92 11.52 3.49
C GLU A 218 5.04 11.10 4.68
N ALA A 219 5.34 9.96 5.32
CA ALA A 219 4.42 9.30 6.25
C ALA A 219 4.07 10.18 7.46
N GLN A 220 5.03 10.95 7.98
CA GLN A 220 4.78 11.84 9.12
C GLN A 220 3.78 12.97 8.83
N TYR A 221 3.58 13.33 7.56
CA TYR A 221 2.60 14.32 7.11
C TYR A 221 1.24 13.69 6.78
N VAL A 222 1.21 12.39 6.52
CA VAL A 222 -0.05 11.63 6.32
C VAL A 222 -0.63 11.17 7.66
N VAL A 223 0.23 10.84 8.62
CA VAL A 223 -0.12 10.45 9.99
C VAL A 223 0.48 11.46 10.98
N PRO A 224 0.03 12.73 11.00
CA PRO A 224 0.60 13.76 11.88
C PRO A 224 0.31 13.47 13.37
N ILE A 225 1.04 14.16 14.27
CA ILE A 225 0.75 14.11 15.70
C ILE A 225 -0.70 14.52 15.95
N GLY A 226 -1.42 13.74 16.76
CA GLY A 226 -2.84 13.91 17.04
C GLY A 226 -3.76 13.15 16.08
N ALA A 227 -3.24 12.59 14.98
CA ALA A 227 -4.04 11.80 14.04
C ALA A 227 -4.54 10.51 14.68
N THR A 228 -5.81 10.20 14.47
CA THR A 228 -6.42 8.91 14.79
C THR A 228 -6.52 8.09 13.51
N PHE A 229 -6.13 6.82 13.57
CA PHE A 229 -6.09 5.91 12.45
C PHE A 229 -6.45 4.50 12.88
N LYS A 230 -6.93 3.69 11.94
CA LYS A 230 -7.16 2.26 12.18
C LYS A 230 -5.87 1.51 11.88
N MET A 231 -5.43 0.68 12.81
CA MET A 231 -4.29 -0.21 12.66
C MET A 231 -4.80 -1.62 12.39
N THR A 232 -4.24 -2.29 11.40
CA THR A 232 -4.58 -3.68 11.05
C THR A 232 -3.33 -4.55 11.05
N ASP A 233 -3.32 -5.62 11.84
CA ASP A 233 -2.24 -6.62 11.79
C ASP A 233 -2.31 -7.38 10.48
N TYR A 234 -1.20 -7.38 9.74
CA TYR A 234 -1.17 -7.90 8.37
C TYR A 234 -1.47 -9.41 8.29
N TYR A 235 -1.07 -10.18 9.29
CA TYR A 235 -1.24 -11.65 9.28
C TYR A 235 -2.62 -12.09 9.76
N THR A 236 -3.13 -11.49 10.83
CA THR A 236 -4.39 -11.92 11.45
C THR A 236 -5.61 -11.18 10.91
N GLY A 237 -5.42 -10.02 10.28
CA GLY A 237 -6.51 -9.14 9.85
C GLY A 237 -7.25 -8.46 11.00
N LYS A 238 -6.85 -8.67 12.26
CA LYS A 238 -7.43 -7.97 13.41
C LYS A 238 -7.08 -6.49 13.32
N SER A 239 -8.05 -5.64 13.64
CA SER A 239 -7.88 -4.19 13.58
C SER A 239 -8.42 -3.49 14.83
N TRP A 240 -7.81 -2.36 15.16
CA TRP A 240 -8.14 -1.52 16.31
C TRP A 240 -7.80 -0.06 16.01
N MET A 241 -8.34 0.87 16.79
CA MET A 241 -8.06 2.29 16.63
C MET A 241 -6.84 2.72 17.45
N MET A 242 -5.98 3.50 16.82
CA MET A 242 -4.79 4.10 17.39
C MET A 242 -4.81 5.61 17.21
N LYS A 243 -4.11 6.33 18.08
CA LYS A 243 -3.82 7.75 17.91
C LYS A 243 -2.31 7.97 18.02
N ARG A 244 -1.73 8.70 17.06
CA ARG A 244 -0.35 9.18 17.21
C ARG A 244 -0.33 10.26 18.28
N THR A 245 0.39 10.02 19.37
CA THR A 245 0.47 10.93 20.51
C THR A 245 1.72 11.79 20.45
N ILE A 246 2.86 11.22 20.04
CA ILE A 246 4.13 11.95 19.88
C ILE A 246 5.02 11.29 18.80
N GLY A 247 6.33 11.23 19.02
CA GLY A 247 7.32 10.62 18.14
C GLY A 247 7.89 11.54 17.07
N ALA A 248 9.22 11.63 17.04
CA ALA A 248 9.98 12.35 16.01
C ALA A 248 10.62 11.39 14.99
N ASN A 249 11.15 10.25 15.46
CA ASN A 249 11.88 9.28 14.64
C ASN A 249 10.95 8.23 14.01
N HIS A 250 9.76 8.08 14.58
CA HIS A 250 8.65 7.24 14.17
C HIS A 250 7.37 7.76 14.86
N ALA A 251 6.24 7.08 14.69
CA ALA A 251 4.97 7.50 15.26
C ALA A 251 4.72 6.80 16.61
N ASP A 252 5.00 7.50 17.70
CA ASP A 252 4.65 7.03 19.05
C ASP A 252 3.15 7.16 19.21
N SER A 253 2.51 6.02 19.45
CA SER A 253 1.06 5.89 19.33
C SER A 253 0.45 5.11 20.48
N GLU A 254 -0.82 5.38 20.77
CA GLU A 254 -1.58 4.71 21.82
C GLU A 254 -2.90 4.18 21.27
N PRO A 255 -3.39 3.01 21.74
CA PRO A 255 -4.76 2.58 21.50
C PRO A 255 -5.74 3.64 22.01
N VAL A 256 -6.79 3.91 21.23
CA VAL A 256 -7.76 4.96 21.58
C VAL A 256 -8.59 4.56 22.80
N THR A 257 -8.96 3.29 22.90
CA THR A 257 -9.80 2.76 23.99
C THR A 257 -9.21 1.51 24.64
N ALA A 258 -9.75 1.12 25.80
CA ALA A 258 -9.41 -0.15 26.44
C ALA A 258 -9.77 -1.38 25.59
N ALA A 259 -10.83 -1.28 24.76
CA ALA A 259 -11.19 -2.33 23.82
C ALA A 259 -10.14 -2.46 22.70
N ASP A 260 -9.65 -1.33 22.17
CA ASP A 260 -8.57 -1.31 21.18
C ASP A 260 -7.28 -1.94 21.76
N ALA A 261 -6.92 -1.57 22.98
CA ALA A 261 -5.77 -2.14 23.68
C ALA A 261 -5.92 -3.65 23.88
N ALA A 262 -7.12 -4.13 24.21
CA ALA A 262 -7.40 -5.55 24.36
C ALA A 262 -7.24 -6.33 23.04
N ILE A 263 -7.76 -5.81 21.92
CA ILE A 263 -7.60 -6.42 20.58
C ILE A 263 -6.11 -6.48 20.22
N MET A 264 -5.39 -5.37 20.39
CA MET A 264 -3.96 -5.31 20.15
C MET A 264 -3.20 -6.33 21.00
N LYS A 265 -3.50 -6.43 22.30
CA LYS A 265 -2.85 -7.39 23.21
C LYS A 265 -3.06 -8.84 22.75
N GLN A 266 -4.23 -9.17 22.20
CA GLN A 266 -4.48 -10.50 21.62
C GLN A 266 -3.61 -10.80 20.39
N VAL A 267 -3.32 -9.80 19.55
CA VAL A 267 -2.43 -9.96 18.37
C VAL A 267 -1.01 -10.37 18.79
N TRP A 268 -0.57 -9.95 19.97
CA TRP A 268 0.71 -10.35 20.56
C TRP A 268 0.59 -11.52 21.56
N GLY A 269 -0.44 -12.36 21.42
CA GLY A 269 -0.56 -13.59 22.20
C GLY A 269 -1.03 -13.38 23.65
N GLY A 270 -1.74 -12.28 23.91
CA GLY A 270 -2.31 -11.98 25.22
C GLY A 270 -1.42 -11.16 26.15
N SER A 271 -0.23 -10.76 25.69
CA SER A 271 0.74 -9.93 26.40
C SER A 271 1.32 -8.84 25.49
N TYR A 272 1.83 -7.75 26.07
CA TYR A 272 2.55 -6.74 25.31
C TYR A 272 4.00 -7.18 25.07
N SER A 273 4.58 -6.84 23.92
CA SER A 273 5.91 -7.34 23.54
C SER A 273 6.64 -6.41 22.58
N TRP A 274 7.97 -6.41 22.67
CA TRP A 274 8.89 -5.76 21.74
C TRP A 274 8.99 -6.48 20.38
N SER A 275 8.42 -7.68 20.24
CA SER A 275 8.41 -8.39 18.97
C SER A 275 7.70 -7.55 17.91
N THR A 276 8.41 -7.23 16.83
CA THR A 276 7.87 -6.40 15.75
C THR A 276 6.92 -7.20 14.87
N ARG A 277 5.83 -6.59 14.41
CA ARG A 277 4.88 -7.19 13.47
C ARG A 277 4.61 -6.29 12.27
N PRO A 278 4.28 -6.86 11.10
CA PRO A 278 3.83 -6.11 9.92
C PRO A 278 2.41 -5.57 10.13
N MET A 279 2.22 -4.29 9.82
CA MET A 279 0.99 -3.55 10.06
C MET A 279 0.56 -2.76 8.83
N ILE A 280 -0.75 -2.56 8.70
CA ILE A 280 -1.33 -1.59 7.77
C ILE A 280 -1.98 -0.47 8.58
N VAL A 281 -1.58 0.77 8.31
CA VAL A 281 -2.24 1.96 8.83
C VAL A 281 -3.28 2.44 7.83
N GLU A 282 -4.52 2.58 8.27
CA GLU A 282 -5.64 3.08 7.47
C GLU A 282 -6.09 4.45 7.97
N ILE A 283 -5.92 5.48 7.12
CA ILE A 283 -6.25 6.87 7.45
C ILE A 283 -6.72 7.62 6.20
N ASN A 284 -7.83 8.36 6.29
CA ASN A 284 -8.36 9.18 5.19
C ASN A 284 -8.51 8.41 3.85
N GLY A 285 -8.94 7.16 3.91
CA GLY A 285 -9.09 6.28 2.73
C GLY A 285 -7.77 5.77 2.13
N ARG A 286 -6.63 6.03 2.78
CA ARG A 286 -5.31 5.52 2.41
C ARG A 286 -4.95 4.30 3.25
N ARG A 287 -4.16 3.40 2.68
CA ARG A 287 -3.52 2.27 3.35
C ARG A 287 -2.02 2.49 3.30
N ILE A 288 -1.33 2.49 4.42
CA ILE A 288 0.10 2.78 4.50
C ILE A 288 0.80 1.57 5.09
N ALA A 289 1.92 1.17 4.46
CA ALA A 289 2.75 0.08 4.93
C ALA A 289 3.47 0.51 6.22
N ALA A 290 3.37 -0.30 7.26
CA ALA A 290 3.88 0.01 8.58
C ALA A 290 4.41 -1.23 9.30
N SER A 291 5.04 -1.01 10.44
CA SER A 291 5.38 -2.03 11.42
C SER A 291 5.15 -1.50 12.82
N ALA A 292 4.88 -2.40 13.76
CA ALA A 292 4.64 -2.03 15.15
C ALA A 292 5.26 -3.01 16.13
N SER A 293 5.58 -2.54 17.34
CA SER A 293 5.83 -3.39 18.51
C SER A 293 4.88 -2.93 19.63
N SER A 294 4.22 -3.84 20.35
CA SER A 294 3.12 -3.45 21.24
C SER A 294 3.54 -3.12 22.66
N MET A 295 4.85 -3.05 22.96
CA MET A 295 5.33 -2.83 24.31
C MET A 295 5.03 -1.38 24.74
N PRO A 296 4.17 -1.16 25.75
CA PRO A 296 4.01 0.17 26.31
C PRO A 296 5.31 0.62 26.98
N HIS A 297 5.75 1.83 26.69
CA HIS A 297 6.91 2.45 27.33
C HIS A 297 6.75 3.96 27.43
N ASP A 298 7.58 4.56 28.29
CA ASP A 298 7.68 6.00 28.50
C ASP A 298 6.31 6.64 28.84
N ILE A 299 6.02 7.85 28.36
CA ILE A 299 4.86 8.64 28.75
C ILE A 299 3.55 8.11 28.13
N GLN A 300 2.50 8.08 28.96
CA GLN A 300 1.11 7.83 28.58
C GLN A 300 0.32 9.14 28.46
N TYR A 301 -0.25 9.41 27.28
CA TYR A 301 -1.06 10.59 26.99
C TYR A 301 -2.57 10.31 27.07
N ILE A 302 -3.03 9.11 26.71
CA ILE A 302 -4.46 8.75 26.75
C ILE A 302 -4.74 8.04 28.06
N LYS A 303 -5.57 8.64 28.92
CA LYS A 303 -6.03 8.00 30.15
C LYS A 303 -7.20 7.07 29.89
N ASN A 304 -7.34 6.03 30.71
CA ASN A 304 -8.44 5.06 30.68
C ASN A 304 -8.51 4.15 29.44
N ASN A 305 -7.40 3.97 28.71
CA ASN A 305 -7.30 3.02 27.58
C ASN A 305 -6.67 1.67 27.98
N SER A 306 -6.46 1.40 29.27
CA SER A 306 -5.79 0.17 29.76
C SER A 306 -4.41 -0.10 29.12
N PHE A 307 -3.72 0.96 28.69
CA PHE A 307 -2.42 0.93 28.05
C PHE A 307 -1.50 1.98 28.67
N ASN A 308 -0.46 1.55 29.40
CA ASN A 308 0.37 2.45 30.23
C ASN A 308 1.68 2.84 29.54
N GLY A 309 1.61 3.79 28.62
CA GLY A 309 2.73 4.32 27.87
C GLY A 309 2.30 4.58 26.43
N HIS A 310 3.25 4.70 25.53
CA HIS A 310 3.02 4.61 24.10
C HIS A 310 3.72 3.39 23.50
N MET A 311 3.46 3.15 22.23
CA MET A 311 4.14 2.12 21.45
C MET A 311 4.64 2.64 20.11
N ASP A 312 5.58 1.89 19.57
CA ASP A 312 6.31 2.20 18.36
C ASP A 312 5.50 1.83 17.11
N VAL A 313 5.22 2.81 16.24
CA VAL A 313 4.72 2.57 14.87
C VAL A 313 5.72 3.12 13.86
N TYR A 314 6.37 2.21 13.14
CA TYR A 314 7.42 2.49 12.17
C TYR A 314 6.88 2.50 10.75
N PHE A 315 7.43 3.41 9.94
CA PHE A 315 7.27 3.49 8.51
C PHE A 315 8.63 3.30 7.82
N HIS A 316 8.68 3.45 6.50
CA HIS A 316 9.93 3.28 5.77
C HIS A 316 10.95 4.35 6.20
N ASN A 317 12.18 3.94 6.46
CA ASN A 317 13.27 4.81 6.97
C ASN A 317 13.03 5.48 8.33
N SER A 318 11.97 5.11 9.05
CA SER A 318 11.86 5.41 10.49
C SER A 318 13.08 4.90 11.25
N THR A 319 13.48 5.62 12.30
CA THR A 319 14.68 5.31 13.08
C THR A 319 14.37 5.12 14.56
N ARG A 320 15.28 4.46 15.28
CA ARG A 320 15.18 4.28 16.73
C ARG A 320 15.59 5.53 17.48
N HIS A 321 15.09 5.69 18.70
CA HIS A 321 15.51 6.75 19.61
C HIS A 321 16.97 6.59 20.08
N LYS A 322 17.39 5.36 20.40
CA LYS A 322 18.68 5.10 21.07
C LYS A 322 19.92 5.53 20.28
N ASP A 323 19.85 5.48 18.95
CA ASP A 323 21.02 5.68 18.07
C ASP A 323 20.68 6.36 16.73
N GLY A 324 19.42 6.75 16.51
CA GLY A 324 18.99 7.37 15.25
C GLY A 324 19.13 6.47 14.04
N LYS A 325 19.35 5.16 14.21
CA LYS A 325 19.51 4.20 13.11
C LYS A 325 18.20 3.47 12.80
N PRO A 326 18.00 3.02 11.54
CA PRO A 326 16.88 2.16 11.20
C PRO A 326 16.85 0.86 12.03
N ASP A 327 15.65 0.41 12.37
CA ASP A 327 15.44 -0.93 12.91
C ASP A 327 15.15 -1.95 11.82
N LEU A 328 16.05 -2.93 11.65
CA LEU A 328 15.98 -3.87 10.52
C LEU A 328 14.72 -4.74 10.55
N ASN A 329 14.20 -5.09 11.74
CA ASN A 329 13.00 -5.90 11.85
C ASN A 329 11.75 -5.08 11.50
N HIS A 330 11.67 -3.84 11.97
CA HIS A 330 10.62 -2.92 11.55
C HIS A 330 10.68 -2.63 10.04
N GLN A 331 11.86 -2.34 9.50
CA GLN A 331 12.00 -2.07 8.07
C GLN A 331 11.59 -3.28 7.22
N ARG A 332 11.96 -4.51 7.61
CA ARG A 332 11.50 -5.73 6.93
C ARG A 332 9.97 -5.85 6.92
N ASN A 333 9.33 -5.60 8.06
CA ASN A 333 7.88 -5.66 8.20
C ASN A 333 7.15 -4.59 7.36
N VAL A 334 7.72 -3.39 7.26
CA VAL A 334 7.21 -2.33 6.37
C VAL A 334 7.31 -2.77 4.91
N ILE A 335 8.42 -3.39 4.50
CA ILE A 335 8.60 -3.89 3.14
C ILE A 335 7.58 -5.01 2.81
N ILE A 336 7.37 -5.96 3.73
CA ILE A 336 6.33 -7.01 3.63
C ILE A 336 4.95 -6.40 3.39
N THR A 337 4.55 -5.43 4.21
CA THR A 337 3.23 -4.79 4.09
C THR A 337 3.09 -3.87 2.89
N ALA A 338 4.20 -3.43 2.29
CA ALA A 338 4.20 -2.70 1.04
C ALA A 338 4.08 -3.61 -0.20
N GLY A 339 4.11 -4.93 -0.03
CA GLY A 339 4.18 -5.87 -1.15
C GLY A 339 5.47 -5.73 -1.95
N LYS A 340 6.53 -5.25 -1.29
CA LYS A 340 7.88 -5.16 -1.82
C LYS A 340 8.71 -6.25 -1.15
N SER A 341 9.79 -6.66 -1.78
CA SER A 341 10.68 -7.71 -1.25
C SER A 341 12.12 -7.29 -1.38
#